data_AF-A0A819Q7Q9-F1
#
_entry.id   AF-A0A819Q7Q9-F1
#
_cell.length_a   1.000
_cell.length_b   1.000
_cell.length_c   1.000
_cell.angle_alpha   90.00
_cell.angle_beta   90.00
_cell.angle_gamma   90.00
#
_symmetry.space_group_name_H-M   'P 1'
#
loop_
_entity.id
_entity.type
_entity.pdbx_description
1 polymer ?
#
loop_
_entity_poly.entity_id
_entity_poly.type
_entity_poly.pdbx_seq_one_letter_code
_entity_poly.pdbx_strand_id
1 'polypeptide(L)'
;SSTNIKLRLYYFNCRGRIQAVRYMLEDIAYIHKNVDYKEDFELLEKRDEIWSQHKTNETISDPFHNLPVLHWNDTDTFAQTLTIGQLLARKFNLYGKLTSSIVDQDLLHGYIDGVVSCAYTDVILNSFLCIGSMVDFSDENNLMYRLTKNISNVLKLLNNLLKKSSTSFYYDQLEPTIADYFVFEAFTIARDYHHKLIPNEEDCQELMKLEQIMKERPGLANYFNKDLLFKRFTASLTEILCDLSCYDCSEVVLDYKLTAETVPTEFKNCTIVTEQSNCYMQVKWERNSTTTLIVYGFQYWKADVLGHDLQATVSFSYFDSQPSWSNIIIYRCLTDQCNSPARLKSLLESFKFVNKLEQLQYLLEKDEAFDGKQCLFFSNTTQYQMFSLKKSDPPTCKQCMTIVNMTPKKKVIEASCYSLQTSLNTVNQRVEFDINDRTRSPNWYIACQRANCNTLDVGDLIYQNSLIDFNLEKFIDKTSAGLSIRFSSSFFIVFQNAFNKIQAFLMVPGQKWN
;
A
#
# COMPACT_ATOMS: atom_id res chain seq x y z
N SER A 1 43.68 6.89 31.72
CA SER A 1 42.43 7.62 31.44
C SER A 1 41.64 6.80 30.43
N SER A 2 40.43 6.37 30.76
CA SER A 2 39.57 5.75 29.74
C SER A 2 39.10 6.84 28.80
N THR A 3 39.53 6.80 27.55
CA THR A 3 39.02 7.67 26.49
C THR A 3 37.49 7.50 26.41
N ASN A 4 36.77 8.61 26.39
CA ASN A 4 35.32 8.59 26.19
C ASN A 4 35.03 8.08 24.77
N ILE A 5 34.16 7.09 24.63
CA ILE A 5 33.76 6.52 23.34
C ILE A 5 32.52 7.25 22.87
N LYS A 6 32.54 7.81 21.66
CA LYS A 6 31.34 8.38 21.03
C LYS A 6 30.80 7.44 19.97
N LEU A 7 29.52 7.13 20.06
CA LEU A 7 28.80 6.29 19.09
C LEU A 7 27.66 7.10 18.50
N ARG A 8 27.66 7.28 17.17
CA ARG A 8 26.63 8.04 16.47
C ARG A 8 26.00 7.19 15.38
N LEU A 9 24.76 6.74 15.62
CA LEU A 9 24.03 5.93 14.66
C LEU A 9 23.25 6.83 13.69
N TYR A 10 23.34 6.56 12.40
CA TYR A 10 22.51 7.14 11.35
C TYR A 10 21.55 6.10 10.78
N TYR A 11 20.26 6.39 10.86
CA TYR A 11 19.21 5.60 10.22
C TYR A 11 17.92 6.40 10.00
N PHE A 12 16.89 5.78 9.44
CA PHE A 12 15.56 6.37 9.40
C PHE A 12 14.87 6.27 10.77
N ASN A 13 14.00 7.23 11.10
CA ASN A 13 13.20 7.30 12.33
C ASN A 13 12.07 6.25 12.40
N CYS A 14 12.37 5.02 11.98
CA CYS A 14 11.44 3.90 11.92
C CYS A 14 12.05 2.64 12.49
N ARG A 15 11.22 1.70 12.95
CA ARG A 15 11.64 0.34 13.34
C ARG A 15 12.09 -0.49 12.12
N GLY A 16 13.34 -0.35 11.69
CA GLY A 16 13.88 -1.02 10.50
C GLY A 16 14.96 -2.05 10.83
N ARG A 17 15.81 -2.35 9.83
CA ARG A 17 16.83 -3.42 9.91
C ARG A 17 17.86 -3.21 11.01
N ILE A 18 18.00 -2.00 11.55
CA ILE A 18 18.97 -1.67 12.60
C ILE A 18 18.42 -1.87 14.01
N GLN A 19 17.14 -2.22 14.16
CA GLN A 19 16.46 -2.15 15.46
C GLN A 19 17.13 -3.00 16.55
N ALA A 20 17.60 -4.20 16.23
CA ALA A 20 18.37 -5.03 17.17
C ALA A 20 19.62 -4.32 17.70
N VAL A 21 20.33 -3.58 16.84
CA VAL A 21 21.53 -2.82 17.19
C VAL A 21 21.19 -1.58 18.02
N ARG A 22 20.03 -0.94 17.80
CA ARG A 22 19.58 0.15 18.69
C ARG A 22 19.44 -0.34 20.12
N TYR A 23 18.81 -1.49 20.34
CA TYR A 23 18.72 -2.09 21.67
C TYR A 23 20.12 -2.32 22.28
N MET A 24 21.06 -2.85 21.49
CA MET A 24 22.45 -3.01 21.95
C MET A 24 23.08 -1.69 22.35
N LEU A 25 22.96 -0.64 21.53
CA LEU A 25 23.56 0.68 21.78
C LEU A 25 23.00 1.34 23.05
N GLU A 26 21.68 1.24 23.28
CA GLU A 26 21.03 1.73 24.48
C GLU A 26 21.53 1.02 25.74
N ASP A 27 21.58 -0.32 25.72
CA ASP A 27 22.05 -1.08 26.88
C ASP A 27 23.56 -0.86 27.12
N ILE A 28 24.37 -0.75 26.06
CA ILE A 28 25.79 -0.41 26.15
C ILE A 28 25.99 0.97 26.78
N ALA A 29 25.27 2.00 26.32
CA ALA A 29 25.38 3.35 26.88
C ALA A 29 24.89 3.40 28.33
N TYR A 30 23.91 2.58 28.69
CA TYR A 30 23.45 2.44 30.06
C TYR A 30 24.53 1.79 30.96
N ILE A 31 25.15 0.69 30.53
CA ILE A 31 26.13 -0.08 31.31
C ILE A 31 27.47 0.65 31.38
N HIS A 32 27.95 1.17 30.25
CA HIS A 32 29.26 1.78 30.10
C HIS A 32 29.16 3.31 30.14
N LYS A 33 29.34 3.91 31.33
CA LYS A 33 29.22 5.37 31.53
C LYS A 33 30.25 6.22 30.76
N ASN A 34 31.25 5.59 30.16
CA ASN A 34 32.22 6.21 29.25
C ASN A 34 31.84 6.07 27.76
N VAL A 35 30.60 5.70 27.46
CA VAL A 35 30.03 5.65 26.11
C VAL A 35 28.96 6.73 26.00
N ASP A 36 29.19 7.66 25.07
CA ASP A 36 28.23 8.68 24.65
C ASP A 36 27.55 8.21 23.36
N TYR A 37 26.29 7.74 23.48
CA TYR A 37 25.50 7.28 22.35
C TYR A 37 24.50 8.36 21.92
N LYS A 38 24.48 8.64 20.63
CA LYS A 38 23.48 9.47 19.97
C LYS A 38 22.95 8.79 18.73
N GLU A 39 21.65 8.90 18.52
CA GLU A 39 21.04 8.59 17.23
C GLU A 39 20.70 9.87 16.50
N ASP A 40 21.17 9.96 15.25
CA ASP A 40 20.66 10.92 14.30
C ASP A 40 19.79 10.19 13.30
N PHE A 41 18.56 10.64 13.20
CA PHE A 41 17.59 10.01 12.32
C PHE A 41 17.06 10.97 11.29
N GLU A 42 16.75 10.40 10.14
CA GLU A 42 15.99 11.07 9.10
C GLU A 42 14.53 10.66 9.15
N LEU A 43 13.64 11.57 8.77
CA LEU A 43 12.23 11.25 8.61
C LEU A 43 12.06 10.25 7.46
N LEU A 44 11.53 9.06 7.76
CA LEU A 44 11.25 8.01 6.77
C LEU A 44 10.36 8.55 5.65
N GLU A 45 9.42 9.43 5.99
CA GLU A 45 8.49 10.09 5.05
C GLU A 45 9.21 10.94 4.00
N LYS A 46 10.42 11.43 4.32
CA LYS A 46 11.26 12.23 3.41
C LYS A 46 12.31 11.41 2.67
N ARG A 47 12.33 10.09 2.86
CA ARG A 47 13.39 9.21 2.32
C ARG A 47 13.65 9.47 0.84
N ASP A 48 12.63 9.50 -0.01
CA ASP A 48 12.84 9.62 -1.46
C ASP A 48 13.42 10.99 -1.86
N GLU A 49 13.11 12.05 -1.09
CA GLU A 49 13.60 13.40 -1.31
C GLU A 49 15.08 13.54 -0.90
N ILE A 50 15.43 13.01 0.28
CA ILE A 50 16.74 13.23 0.92
C ILE A 50 17.76 12.13 0.62
N TRP A 51 17.31 10.91 0.32
CA TRP A 51 18.21 9.75 0.25
C TRP A 51 19.22 9.87 -0.88
N SER A 52 18.81 10.43 -2.02
CA SER A 52 19.72 10.68 -3.14
C SER A 52 20.90 11.57 -2.74
N GLN A 53 20.65 12.59 -1.92
CA GLN A 53 21.66 13.53 -1.43
C GLN A 53 22.52 12.90 -0.32
N HIS A 54 21.89 12.15 0.59
CA HIS A 54 22.60 11.52 1.72
C HIS A 54 23.49 10.37 1.28
N LYS A 55 23.10 9.67 0.23
CA LYS A 55 23.91 8.62 -0.39
C LYS A 55 25.28 9.14 -0.82
N THR A 56 25.37 10.39 -1.27
CA THR A 56 26.63 11.03 -1.68
C THR A 56 27.26 11.89 -0.59
N ASN A 57 26.62 12.01 0.57
CA ASN A 57 27.15 12.79 1.68
C ASN A 57 28.08 11.92 2.53
N GLU A 58 29.39 12.17 2.41
CA GLU A 58 30.45 11.48 3.15
C GLU A 58 30.29 11.59 4.66
N THR A 59 29.69 12.68 5.18
CA THR A 59 29.48 12.84 6.62
C THR A 59 28.34 11.98 7.17
N ILE A 60 27.50 11.39 6.31
CA ILE A 60 26.33 10.60 6.71
C ILE A 60 26.57 9.12 6.43
N SER A 61 26.85 8.77 5.17
CA SER A 61 26.94 7.37 4.74
C SER A 61 28.36 6.91 4.37
N ASP A 62 29.32 7.83 4.39
CA ASP A 62 30.75 7.62 4.11
C ASP A 62 30.98 6.72 2.85
N PRO A 63 31.94 5.76 2.73
CA PRO A 63 32.13 5.07 1.46
C PRO A 63 31.02 4.03 1.18
N PHE A 64 30.09 3.83 2.09
CA PHE A 64 29.12 2.74 2.01
C PHE A 64 27.90 3.10 1.17
N HIS A 65 27.59 4.40 1.03
CA HIS A 65 26.46 4.89 0.24
C HIS A 65 25.13 4.19 0.58
N ASN A 66 24.97 3.78 1.85
CA ASN A 66 23.83 3.02 2.34
C ASN A 66 23.62 3.26 3.83
N LEU A 67 22.40 3.02 4.33
CA LEU A 67 22.07 3.02 5.76
C LEU A 67 21.67 1.60 6.19
N PRO A 68 21.89 1.19 7.45
CA PRO A 68 22.42 1.97 8.57
C PRO A 68 23.93 2.15 8.56
N VAL A 69 24.37 3.20 9.26
CA VAL A 69 25.79 3.52 9.50
C VAL A 69 26.00 3.92 10.95
N LEU A 70 27.09 3.43 11.56
CA LEU A 70 27.57 3.81 12.88
C LEU A 70 28.91 4.54 12.74
N HIS A 71 28.97 5.79 13.19
CA HIS A 71 30.22 6.51 13.37
C HIS A 71 30.78 6.26 14.78
N TRP A 72 32.07 6.01 14.84
CA TRP A 72 32.83 5.69 16.04
C TRP A 72 33.88 6.76 16.27
N ASN A 73 33.79 7.46 17.41
CA ASN A 73 34.68 8.55 17.80
C ASN A 73 34.86 9.67 16.75
N ASP A 74 33.87 9.84 15.86
CA ASP A 74 33.93 10.78 14.73
C ASP A 74 35.06 10.47 13.72
N THR A 75 35.73 9.30 13.81
CA THR A 75 36.89 8.93 12.97
C THR A 75 36.65 7.72 12.08
N ASP A 76 35.90 6.75 12.57
CA ASP A 76 35.68 5.49 11.88
C ASP A 76 34.20 5.29 11.59
N THR A 77 33.88 4.73 10.43
CA THR A 77 32.51 4.54 10.00
C THR A 77 32.29 3.08 9.62
N PHE A 78 31.21 2.51 10.14
CA PHE A 78 30.83 1.11 9.91
C PHE A 78 29.41 1.06 9.38
N ALA A 79 29.17 0.28 8.32
CA ALA A 79 27.85 0.04 7.78
C ALA A 79 27.45 -1.45 7.90
N GLN A 80 26.19 -1.74 7.55
CA GLN A 80 25.55 -3.04 7.65
C GLN A 80 25.21 -3.44 9.09
N THR A 81 23.93 -3.75 9.34
CA THR A 81 23.44 -4.12 10.68
C THR A 81 24.27 -5.22 11.33
N LEU A 82 24.55 -6.31 10.62
CA LEU A 82 25.31 -7.44 11.18
C LEU A 82 26.73 -7.03 11.55
N THR A 83 27.44 -6.34 10.66
CA THR A 83 28.81 -5.87 10.91
C THR A 83 28.87 -4.92 12.11
N ILE A 84 27.93 -3.96 12.19
CA ILE A 84 27.83 -3.05 13.33
C ILE A 84 27.56 -3.83 14.63
N GLY A 85 26.61 -4.76 14.61
CA GLY A 85 26.29 -5.59 15.77
C GLY A 85 27.48 -6.41 16.25
N GLN A 86 28.18 -7.10 15.34
CA GLN A 86 29.35 -7.91 15.67
C GLN A 86 30.52 -7.07 16.20
N LEU A 87 30.75 -5.88 15.64
CA LEU A 87 31.74 -4.94 16.16
C LEU A 87 31.44 -4.56 17.62
N LEU A 88 30.20 -4.14 17.90
CA LEU A 88 29.76 -3.79 19.24
C LEU A 88 29.89 -4.98 20.19
N ALA A 89 29.49 -6.17 19.75
CA ALA A 89 29.55 -7.37 20.56
C ALA A 89 30.99 -7.75 20.93
N ARG A 90 31.95 -7.64 20.02
CA ARG A 90 33.38 -7.84 20.34
C ARG A 90 33.90 -6.76 21.29
N LYS A 91 33.57 -5.49 21.03
CA LYS A 91 34.10 -4.37 21.80
C LYS A 91 33.58 -4.31 23.24
N PHE A 92 32.33 -4.70 23.44
CA PHE A 92 31.64 -4.64 24.74
C PHE A 92 31.37 -6.03 25.35
N ASN A 93 32.05 -7.07 24.85
CA ASN A 93 31.99 -8.43 25.39
C ASN A 93 30.56 -9.03 25.43
N LEU A 94 29.77 -8.80 24.37
CA LEU A 94 28.42 -9.35 24.18
C LEU A 94 28.40 -10.68 23.40
N TYR A 95 29.54 -11.36 23.31
CA TYR A 95 29.61 -12.75 22.82
C TYR A 95 29.55 -13.78 23.96
N GLY A 96 29.39 -13.33 25.20
CA GLY A 96 29.39 -14.22 26.35
C GLY A 96 30.78 -14.73 26.72
N LYS A 97 30.82 -15.71 27.61
CA LYS A 97 32.02 -16.35 28.14
C LYS A 97 31.89 -17.86 28.00
N LEU A 98 33.04 -18.55 28.00
CA LEU A 98 33.07 -20.01 28.05
C LEU A 98 32.25 -20.55 29.22
N THR A 99 31.57 -21.66 28.97
CA THR A 99 30.76 -22.39 29.93
C THR A 99 31.32 -23.81 30.08
N SER A 100 30.80 -24.59 31.03
CA SER A 100 31.19 -26.01 31.12
C SER A 100 30.79 -26.82 29.88
N SER A 101 29.77 -26.37 29.14
CA SER A 101 29.27 -27.01 27.91
C SER A 101 30.06 -26.60 26.66
N ILE A 102 30.74 -25.45 26.66
CA ILE A 102 31.51 -24.93 25.52
C ILE A 102 32.88 -24.44 26.00
N VAL A 103 33.91 -25.23 25.67
CA VAL A 103 35.29 -25.00 26.12
C VAL A 103 36.14 -24.20 25.13
N ASP A 104 35.62 -23.92 23.94
CA ASP A 104 36.31 -23.21 22.86
C ASP A 104 35.58 -21.91 22.51
N GLN A 105 36.33 -20.80 22.52
CA GLN A 105 35.75 -19.46 22.36
C GLN A 105 35.32 -19.19 20.93
N ASP A 106 36.07 -19.70 19.94
CA ASP A 106 35.73 -19.53 18.54
C ASP A 106 34.50 -20.36 18.19
N LEU A 107 34.35 -21.53 18.82
CA LEU A 107 33.14 -22.34 18.70
C LEU A 107 31.92 -21.64 19.30
N LEU A 108 32.04 -21.03 20.50
CA LEU A 108 30.96 -20.22 21.10
C LEU A 108 30.57 -19.05 20.17
N HIS A 109 31.57 -18.33 19.65
CA HIS A 109 31.33 -17.23 18.71
C HIS A 109 30.62 -17.72 17.44
N GLY A 110 31.05 -18.83 16.85
CA GLY A 110 30.42 -19.40 15.66
C GLY A 110 28.97 -19.81 15.91
N TYR A 111 28.66 -20.37 17.08
CA TYR A 111 27.31 -20.68 17.48
C TYR A 111 26.43 -19.45 17.64
N ILE A 112 26.93 -18.42 18.33
CA ILE A 112 26.22 -17.14 18.50
C ILE A 112 26.01 -16.45 17.15
N ASP A 113 27.03 -16.38 16.30
CA ASP A 113 26.91 -15.79 14.95
C ASP A 113 25.90 -16.56 14.08
N GLY A 114 25.81 -17.88 14.23
CA GLY A 114 24.78 -18.70 13.59
C GLY A 114 23.37 -18.30 14.01
N VAL A 115 23.12 -18.12 15.31
CA VAL A 115 21.83 -17.65 15.84
C VAL A 115 21.50 -16.25 15.34
N VAL A 116 22.48 -15.32 15.42
CA VAL A 116 22.33 -13.95 14.92
C VAL A 116 21.98 -13.93 13.43
N SER A 117 22.68 -14.72 12.62
CA SER A 117 22.43 -14.81 11.18
C SER A 117 21.00 -15.30 10.91
N CYS A 118 20.57 -16.42 11.51
CA CYS A 118 19.21 -16.94 11.33
C CYS A 118 18.13 -15.92 11.75
N ALA A 119 18.30 -15.29 12.91
CA ALA A 119 17.38 -14.27 13.39
C ALA A 119 17.30 -13.07 12.43
N TYR A 120 18.45 -12.61 11.90
CA TYR A 120 18.48 -11.47 11.00
C TYR A 120 17.98 -11.80 9.59
N THR A 121 18.57 -12.79 8.92
CA THR A 121 18.28 -13.07 7.50
C THR A 121 16.96 -13.78 7.32
N ASP A 122 16.66 -14.75 8.18
CA ASP A 122 15.53 -15.66 7.94
C ASP A 122 14.25 -15.16 8.60
N VAL A 123 14.36 -14.33 9.64
CA VAL A 123 13.22 -13.70 10.30
C VAL A 123 13.14 -12.20 10.00
N ILE A 124 14.06 -11.37 10.50
CA ILE A 124 13.92 -9.91 10.41
C ILE A 124 13.80 -9.42 8.96
N LEU A 125 14.73 -9.82 8.08
CA LEU A 125 14.68 -9.40 6.67
C LEU A 125 13.44 -9.94 5.94
N ASN A 126 13.06 -11.19 6.19
CA ASN A 126 11.87 -11.77 5.57
C ASN A 126 10.57 -11.15 6.10
N SER A 127 10.49 -10.77 7.38
CA SER A 127 9.38 -10.00 7.92
C SER A 127 9.27 -8.65 7.22
N PHE A 128 10.39 -7.93 6.99
CA PHE A 128 10.37 -6.70 6.20
C PHE A 128 9.96 -6.93 4.74
N LEU A 129 10.33 -8.06 4.14
CA LEU A 129 9.86 -8.42 2.80
C LEU A 129 8.36 -8.68 2.77
N CYS A 130 7.81 -9.39 3.77
CA CYS A 130 6.37 -9.59 3.90
C CYS A 130 5.63 -8.25 4.08
N ILE A 131 6.13 -7.41 4.98
CA ILE A 131 5.63 -6.05 5.22
C ILE A 131 5.64 -5.24 3.92
N GLY A 132 6.79 -5.17 3.24
CA GLY A 132 6.95 -4.38 2.02
C GLY A 132 6.17 -4.89 0.81
N SER A 133 5.80 -6.17 0.81
CA SER A 133 5.06 -6.81 -0.28
C SER A 133 3.55 -6.90 -0.01
N MET A 134 3.09 -6.40 1.14
CA MET A 134 1.68 -6.44 1.58
C MET A 134 1.08 -7.84 1.41
N VAL A 135 1.76 -8.85 1.97
CA VAL A 135 1.40 -10.25 1.76
C VAL A 135 -0.04 -10.52 2.18
N ASP A 136 -0.84 -11.03 1.23
CA ASP A 136 -2.13 -11.61 1.55
C ASP A 136 -1.92 -12.95 2.26
N PHE A 137 -2.08 -12.92 3.58
CA PHE A 137 -1.96 -14.10 4.42
C PHE A 137 -3.10 -15.11 4.23
N SER A 138 -4.16 -14.79 3.49
CA SER A 138 -5.29 -15.70 3.22
C SER A 138 -5.05 -16.62 2.02
N ASP A 139 -4.18 -16.24 1.07
CA ASP A 139 -3.83 -17.06 -0.09
C ASP A 139 -2.60 -17.93 0.18
N GLU A 140 -2.83 -19.21 0.47
CA GLU A 140 -1.75 -20.18 0.68
C GLU A 140 -0.91 -20.47 -0.58
N ASN A 141 -1.41 -20.11 -1.78
CA ASN A 141 -0.66 -20.25 -3.03
C ASN A 141 0.29 -19.07 -3.28
N ASN A 142 0.18 -18.00 -2.49
CA ASN A 142 1.06 -16.86 -2.58
C ASN A 142 2.52 -17.31 -2.33
N LEU A 143 3.44 -16.96 -3.22
CA LEU A 143 4.86 -17.30 -3.06
C LEU A 143 5.42 -16.82 -1.71
N MET A 144 4.90 -15.70 -1.21
CA MET A 144 5.28 -15.11 0.08
C MET A 144 4.75 -15.90 1.28
N TYR A 145 3.71 -16.73 1.12
CA TYR A 145 3.24 -17.64 2.18
C TYR A 145 4.34 -18.64 2.59
N ARG A 146 5.23 -19.03 1.66
CA ARG A 146 6.40 -19.86 1.99
C ARG A 146 7.36 -19.15 2.94
N LEU A 147 7.52 -17.83 2.82
CA LEU A 147 8.33 -17.04 3.75
C LEU A 147 7.70 -17.01 5.13
N THR A 148 6.38 -16.88 5.22
CA THR A 148 5.63 -16.98 6.50
C THR A 148 5.92 -18.28 7.23
N LYS A 149 5.84 -19.42 6.53
CA LYS A 149 6.16 -20.73 7.11
C LYS A 149 7.63 -20.83 7.51
N ASN A 150 8.55 -20.27 6.71
CA ASN A 150 9.97 -20.26 7.03
C ASN A 150 10.25 -19.45 8.30
N ILE A 151 9.69 -18.24 8.42
CA ILE A 151 9.81 -17.37 9.60
C ILE A 151 9.32 -18.13 10.85
N SER A 152 8.12 -18.71 10.80
CA SER A 152 7.53 -19.47 11.91
C SER A 152 8.40 -20.67 12.31
N ASN A 153 8.92 -21.42 11.34
CA ASN A 153 9.82 -22.56 11.58
C ASN A 153 11.15 -22.14 12.22
N VAL A 154 11.74 -21.04 11.77
CA VAL A 154 13.00 -20.52 12.32
C VAL A 154 12.78 -20.03 13.75
N LEU A 155 11.70 -19.31 14.02
CA LEU A 155 11.34 -18.91 15.39
C LEU A 155 11.15 -20.13 16.31
N LYS A 156 10.48 -21.18 15.84
CA LYS A 156 10.38 -22.44 16.58
C LYS A 156 11.74 -23.08 16.87
N LEU A 157 12.66 -23.06 15.90
CA LEU A 157 14.02 -23.55 16.09
C LEU A 157 14.79 -22.72 17.14
N LEU A 158 14.68 -21.39 17.05
CA LEU A 158 15.28 -20.46 18.02
C LEU A 158 14.73 -20.66 19.43
N ASN A 159 13.41 -20.87 19.57
CA ASN A 159 12.76 -21.20 20.84
C ASN A 159 13.29 -22.53 21.41
N ASN A 160 13.44 -23.56 20.57
CA ASN A 160 13.96 -24.86 20.97
C ASN A 160 15.43 -24.82 21.41
N LEU A 161 16.23 -23.93 20.81
CA LEU A 161 17.61 -23.68 21.26
C LEU A 161 17.62 -23.01 22.64
N LEU A 162 16.78 -21.99 22.84
CA LEU A 162 16.69 -21.28 24.11
C LEU A 162 16.18 -22.19 25.23
N LYS A 163 15.21 -23.08 24.95
CA LYS A 163 14.69 -24.09 25.87
C LYS A 163 15.74 -25.06 26.41
N LYS A 164 16.85 -25.26 25.68
CA LYS A 164 17.97 -26.11 26.12
C LYS A 164 18.95 -25.37 27.03
N SER A 165 18.88 -24.04 27.07
CA SER A 165 19.70 -23.25 27.97
C SER A 165 19.25 -23.46 29.41
N SER A 166 20.21 -23.57 30.32
CA SER A 166 20.00 -23.56 31.76
C SER A 166 19.74 -22.15 32.31
N THR A 167 19.92 -21.13 31.47
CA THR A 167 19.68 -19.71 31.75
C THR A 167 18.57 -19.18 30.86
N SER A 168 18.21 -17.90 31.01
CA SER A 168 17.25 -17.24 30.12
C SER A 168 17.87 -16.70 28.82
N PHE A 169 19.17 -16.93 28.59
CA PHE A 169 19.90 -16.44 27.42
C PHE A 169 20.52 -17.58 26.62
N TYR A 170 20.85 -17.33 25.36
CA TYR A 170 21.44 -18.34 24.48
C TYR A 170 22.78 -18.88 25.02
N TYR A 171 22.98 -20.21 24.94
CA TYR A 171 24.24 -20.89 25.31
C TYR A 171 24.70 -20.70 26.76
N ASP A 172 23.77 -20.87 27.72
CA ASP A 172 24.03 -20.85 29.16
C ASP A 172 24.71 -19.57 29.67
N GLN A 173 24.47 -18.43 29.00
CA GLN A 173 25.05 -17.15 29.37
C GLN A 173 24.26 -16.49 30.50
N LEU A 174 24.95 -15.85 31.44
CA LEU A 174 24.31 -15.16 32.56
C LEU A 174 23.79 -13.77 32.19
N GLU A 175 24.26 -13.23 31.07
CA GLU A 175 23.89 -11.92 30.52
C GLU A 175 23.57 -12.07 29.03
N PRO A 176 22.74 -11.19 28.46
CA PRO A 176 22.38 -11.26 27.05
C PRO A 176 23.61 -11.06 26.16
N THR A 177 23.70 -11.91 25.16
CA THR A 177 24.63 -11.81 24.05
C THR A 177 23.99 -11.10 22.86
N ILE A 178 24.77 -10.84 21.81
CA ILE A 178 24.25 -10.35 20.53
C ILE A 178 23.13 -11.24 19.97
N ALA A 179 23.16 -12.55 20.20
CA ALA A 179 22.09 -13.45 19.77
C ALA A 179 20.74 -13.06 20.41
N ASP A 180 20.73 -12.76 21.71
CA ASP A 180 19.52 -12.41 22.45
C ASP A 180 18.87 -11.13 21.92
N TYR A 181 19.66 -10.11 21.56
CA TYR A 181 19.15 -8.86 20.96
C TYR A 181 18.51 -9.08 19.58
N PHE A 182 19.16 -9.87 18.72
CA PHE A 182 18.65 -10.16 17.38
C PHE A 182 17.43 -11.07 17.42
N VAL A 183 17.42 -12.09 18.28
CA VAL A 183 16.26 -12.96 18.47
C VAL A 183 15.09 -12.20 19.08
N PHE A 184 15.34 -11.32 20.05
CA PHE A 184 14.33 -10.44 20.62
C PHE A 184 13.65 -9.59 19.53
N GLU A 185 14.42 -8.94 18.66
CA GLU A 185 13.85 -8.18 17.53
C GLU A 185 13.13 -9.09 16.53
N ALA A 186 13.71 -10.25 16.18
CA ALA A 186 13.12 -11.21 15.27
C ALA A 186 11.75 -11.70 15.74
N PHE A 187 11.62 -12.02 17.02
CA PHE A 187 10.35 -12.44 17.61
C PHE A 187 9.33 -11.29 17.65
N THR A 188 9.74 -10.14 18.17
CA THR A 188 8.82 -9.01 18.35
C THR A 188 8.36 -8.42 17.02
N ILE A 189 9.21 -8.35 15.98
CA ILE A 189 8.78 -7.84 14.66
C ILE A 189 7.81 -8.79 13.98
N ALA A 190 8.03 -10.11 14.07
CA ALA A 190 7.13 -11.10 13.50
C ALA A 190 5.76 -11.07 14.19
N ARG A 191 5.75 -10.97 15.54
CA ARG A 191 4.52 -10.91 16.33
C ARG A 191 3.74 -9.65 16.06
N ASP A 192 4.42 -8.51 16.11
CA ASP A 192 3.78 -7.21 15.98
C ASP A 192 3.23 -6.97 14.57
N TYR A 193 3.71 -7.71 13.56
CA TYR A 193 3.21 -7.59 12.19
C TYR A 193 2.09 -8.57 11.86
N HIS A 194 2.20 -9.86 12.18
CA HIS A 194 1.10 -10.79 11.90
C HIS A 194 1.21 -12.11 12.69
N HIS A 195 0.10 -12.55 13.29
CA HIS A 195 0.05 -13.77 14.10
C HIS A 195 0.50 -15.03 13.35
N LYS A 196 0.27 -15.14 12.03
CA LYS A 196 0.74 -16.29 11.22
C LYS A 196 2.27 -16.38 11.09
N LEU A 197 3.01 -15.31 11.37
CA LEU A 197 4.48 -15.37 11.39
C LEU A 197 5.01 -16.03 12.67
N ILE A 198 4.21 -16.05 13.74
CA ILE A 198 4.59 -16.65 15.02
C ILE A 198 4.15 -18.12 15.03
N PRO A 199 4.96 -19.04 15.58
CA PRO A 199 4.51 -20.41 15.80
C PRO A 199 3.41 -20.44 16.87
N ASN A 200 2.86 -21.62 17.19
CA ASN A 200 1.86 -21.70 18.26
C ASN A 200 2.45 -21.27 19.63
N GLU A 201 1.59 -21.01 20.60
CA GLU A 201 2.00 -20.51 21.93
C GLU A 201 3.01 -21.43 22.63
N GLU A 202 2.83 -22.75 22.54
CA GLU A 202 3.76 -23.74 23.11
C GLU A 202 5.17 -23.63 22.49
N ASP A 203 5.24 -23.36 21.20
CA ASP A 203 6.46 -23.23 20.41
C ASP A 203 7.13 -21.84 20.53
N CYS A 204 6.60 -20.91 21.34
CA CYS A 204 7.22 -19.59 21.58
C CYS A 204 7.37 -19.18 23.06
N GLN A 205 7.09 -20.06 24.02
CA GLN A 205 7.13 -19.72 25.45
C GLN A 205 8.48 -19.15 25.93
N GLU A 206 9.61 -19.69 25.48
CA GLU A 206 10.93 -19.18 25.89
C GLU A 206 11.24 -17.85 25.21
N LEU A 207 10.77 -17.63 23.98
CA LEU A 207 10.87 -16.34 23.30
C LEU A 207 10.05 -15.25 24.00
N MET A 208 8.85 -15.59 24.49
CA MET A 208 8.02 -14.67 25.28
C MET A 208 8.71 -14.30 26.61
N LYS A 209 9.34 -15.26 27.29
CA LYS A 209 10.13 -15.00 28.49
C LYS A 209 11.34 -14.10 28.18
N LEU A 210 12.07 -14.39 27.10
CA LEU A 210 13.19 -13.57 26.65
C LEU A 210 12.73 -12.14 26.38
N GLU A 211 11.61 -11.95 25.67
CA GLU A 211 11.05 -10.62 25.44
C GLU A 211 10.78 -9.86 26.74
N GLN A 212 10.16 -10.52 27.73
CA GLN A 212 9.85 -9.87 29.00
C GLN A 212 11.13 -9.44 29.72
N ILE A 213 12.12 -10.33 29.79
CA ILE A 213 13.42 -10.05 30.41
C ILE A 213 14.12 -8.89 29.71
N MET A 214 14.15 -8.90 28.37
CA MET A 214 14.78 -7.85 27.58
C MET A 214 14.07 -6.50 27.78
N LYS A 215 12.74 -6.47 27.84
CA LYS A 215 11.97 -5.23 28.11
C LYS A 215 12.21 -4.66 29.51
N GLU A 216 12.48 -5.52 30.49
CA GLU A 216 12.75 -5.12 31.88
C GLU A 216 14.20 -4.68 32.11
N ARG A 217 15.13 -4.92 31.17
CA ARG A 217 16.52 -4.47 31.30
C ARG A 217 16.57 -2.96 31.47
N PRO A 218 17.30 -2.40 32.46
CA PRO A 218 17.27 -0.97 32.73
C PRO A 218 17.64 -0.05 31.55
N GLY A 219 18.58 -0.47 30.68
CA GLY A 219 18.92 0.26 29.46
C GLY A 219 17.75 0.31 28.47
N LEU A 220 17.02 -0.78 28.33
CA LEU A 220 15.90 -0.92 27.40
C LEU A 220 14.57 -0.43 27.97
N ALA A 221 14.34 -0.53 29.28
CA ALA A 221 13.14 -0.03 29.93
C ALA A 221 12.98 1.48 29.68
N ASN A 222 14.08 2.24 29.70
CA ASN A 222 14.07 3.65 29.31
C ASN A 222 13.72 3.86 27.83
N TYR A 223 14.20 2.99 26.95
CA TYR A 223 13.87 3.02 25.53
C TYR A 223 12.37 2.76 25.30
N PHE A 224 11.80 1.77 25.98
CA PHE A 224 10.38 1.43 25.86
C PHE A 224 9.44 2.43 26.53
N ASN A 225 9.83 3.02 27.67
CA ASN A 225 8.96 3.94 28.44
C ASN A 225 8.93 5.37 27.89
N LYS A 226 9.92 5.79 27.09
CA LYS A 226 10.02 7.15 26.55
C LYS A 226 9.40 7.32 25.17
N ASP A 227 8.61 6.34 24.71
CA ASP A 227 8.12 6.28 23.32
C ASP A 227 9.26 6.43 22.28
N LEU A 228 10.49 6.03 22.65
CA LEU A 228 11.63 5.98 21.71
C LEU A 228 11.54 4.77 20.77
N LEU A 229 10.52 3.94 20.95
CA LEU A 229 10.02 3.04 19.92
C LEU A 229 9.62 3.89 18.71
N PHE A 230 10.59 4.08 17.81
CA PHE A 230 10.38 4.69 16.52
C PHE A 230 9.15 4.09 15.87
N LYS A 231 8.35 4.95 15.23
CA LYS A 231 7.15 4.53 14.49
C LYS A 231 7.48 3.25 13.75
N ARG A 232 6.65 2.22 13.96
CA ARG A 232 6.83 0.92 13.31
C ARG A 232 7.05 1.16 11.81
N PHE A 233 7.74 0.27 11.11
CA PHE A 233 7.53 0.13 9.68
C PHE A 233 6.05 -0.25 9.50
N THR A 234 5.14 0.72 9.61
CA THR A 234 3.78 0.61 9.11
C THR A 234 3.91 0.74 7.59
N ALA A 235 4.63 -0.21 6.98
CA ALA A 235 4.41 -0.57 5.58
C ALA A 235 3.16 -1.44 5.47
N SER A 236 2.32 -1.42 6.49
CA SER A 236 0.91 -1.47 6.30
C SER A 236 0.37 -0.02 6.16
N LEU A 237 0.15 0.40 4.92
CA LEU A 237 -1.09 1.16 4.65
C LEU A 237 -2.34 0.34 5.08
N THR A 238 -2.15 -0.94 5.38
CA THR A 238 -3.15 -1.95 5.76
C THR A 238 -3.34 -2.24 7.27
N GLU A 239 -2.48 -1.81 8.21
CA GLU A 239 -2.73 -1.78 9.67
C GLU A 239 -2.80 -0.33 10.18
N ILE A 240 -2.70 0.62 9.24
CA ILE A 240 -3.72 1.66 9.14
C ILE A 240 -4.95 1.07 8.41
N LEU A 241 -5.37 -0.16 8.74
CA LEU A 241 -6.77 -0.40 9.10
C LEU A 241 -7.03 0.46 10.34
N CYS A 242 -6.98 1.78 10.16
CA CYS A 242 -7.75 2.68 10.97
C CYS A 242 -9.16 2.12 10.93
N ASP A 243 -9.84 2.15 12.06
CA ASP A 243 -11.28 2.11 12.13
C ASP A 243 -11.83 3.21 11.20
N LEU A 244 -11.93 2.94 9.89
CA LEU A 244 -12.48 3.88 8.94
C LEU A 244 -13.94 3.98 9.32
N SER A 245 -14.28 5.15 9.83
CA SER A 245 -15.62 5.57 10.14
C SER A 245 -16.25 6.04 8.82
N CYS A 246 -17.03 5.18 8.18
CA CYS A 246 -17.76 5.53 6.98
C CYS A 246 -19.17 5.97 7.36
N TYR A 247 -19.67 7.01 6.69
CA TYR A 247 -21.11 7.27 6.69
C TYR A 247 -21.79 6.15 5.88
N ASP A 248 -22.81 5.52 6.48
CA ASP A 248 -23.71 4.58 5.81
C ASP A 248 -25.14 5.11 5.94
N CYS A 249 -25.78 5.39 4.80
CA CYS A 249 -27.07 6.07 4.75
C CYS A 249 -28.12 5.34 3.88
N SER A 250 -27.83 4.15 3.37
CA SER A 250 -28.63 3.47 2.33
C SER A 250 -28.88 4.34 1.08
N GLU A 251 -29.81 5.31 1.12
CA GLU A 251 -30.05 6.32 0.09
C GLU A 251 -30.57 7.63 0.71
N VAL A 252 -29.97 8.77 0.36
CA VAL A 252 -30.41 10.12 0.74
C VAL A 252 -30.93 10.84 -0.50
N VAL A 253 -32.23 11.11 -0.54
CA VAL A 253 -32.85 11.91 -1.61
C VAL A 253 -33.05 13.34 -1.11
N LEU A 254 -32.39 14.29 -1.76
CA LEU A 254 -32.58 15.72 -1.55
C LEU A 254 -33.57 16.25 -2.58
N ASP A 255 -34.48 17.12 -2.16
CA ASP A 255 -35.48 17.79 -3.00
C ASP A 255 -34.95 19.04 -3.73
N TYR A 256 -33.66 19.35 -3.52
CA TYR A 256 -32.93 20.43 -4.19
C TYR A 256 -31.67 19.92 -4.90
N LYS A 257 -31.23 20.71 -5.89
CA LYS A 257 -30.01 20.44 -6.64
C LYS A 257 -28.82 20.74 -5.75
N LEU A 258 -28.04 19.71 -5.45
CA LEU A 258 -26.87 19.83 -4.60
C LEU A 258 -25.76 20.60 -5.33
N THR A 259 -25.20 21.57 -4.63
CA THR A 259 -24.05 22.38 -5.03
C THR A 259 -23.06 22.39 -3.88
N ALA A 260 -21.85 22.88 -4.10
CA ALA A 260 -20.87 23.07 -3.05
C ALA A 260 -21.40 23.91 -1.87
N GLU A 261 -22.23 24.90 -2.16
CA GLU A 261 -22.79 25.83 -1.19
C GLU A 261 -23.99 25.24 -0.42
N THR A 262 -24.65 24.23 -0.98
CA THR A 262 -25.88 23.64 -0.42
C THR A 262 -25.68 22.25 0.18
N VAL A 263 -24.45 21.78 0.32
CA VAL A 263 -24.18 20.50 1.02
C VAL A 263 -24.61 20.62 2.49
N PRO A 264 -25.47 19.71 3.00
CA PRO A 264 -25.83 19.68 4.41
C PRO A 264 -24.59 19.57 5.29
N THR A 265 -24.62 20.18 6.48
CA THR A 265 -23.56 19.99 7.49
C THR A 265 -23.58 18.57 8.06
N GLU A 266 -24.74 17.93 8.03
CA GLU A 266 -24.99 16.57 8.50
C GLU A 266 -26.05 15.91 7.62
N PHE A 267 -25.95 14.59 7.43
CA PHE A 267 -27.00 13.81 6.79
C PHE A 267 -27.83 13.10 7.86
N LYS A 268 -29.15 13.34 7.83
CA LYS A 268 -30.09 12.66 8.73
C LYS A 268 -30.19 11.19 8.34
N ASN A 269 -30.38 10.31 9.33
CA ASN A 269 -30.50 8.86 9.17
C ASN A 269 -29.24 8.14 8.66
N CYS A 270 -28.08 8.75 8.81
CA CYS A 270 -26.81 8.07 8.58
C CYS A 270 -26.24 7.53 9.88
N THR A 271 -25.74 6.30 9.84
CA THR A 271 -24.92 5.75 10.90
C THR A 271 -23.46 5.82 10.50
N ILE A 272 -22.59 6.05 11.48
CA ILE A 272 -21.15 5.89 11.27
C ILE A 272 -20.82 4.43 11.57
N VAL A 273 -20.31 3.72 10.58
CA VAL A 273 -19.80 2.35 10.74
C VAL A 273 -18.29 2.39 10.83
N THR A 274 -17.72 1.79 11.87
CA THR A 274 -16.27 1.67 12.09
C THR A 274 -15.75 0.37 11.48
N GLU A 275 -14.42 0.14 11.55
CA GLU A 275 -13.77 -1.10 11.11
C GLU A 275 -13.98 -1.42 9.60
N GLN A 276 -14.24 -0.40 8.78
CA GLN A 276 -14.41 -0.60 7.34
C GLN A 276 -13.08 -0.57 6.59
N SER A 277 -13.02 -1.31 5.49
CA SER A 277 -11.84 -1.31 4.60
C SER A 277 -11.88 -0.21 3.54
N ASN A 278 -13.06 0.31 3.21
CA ASN A 278 -13.24 1.42 2.28
C ASN A 278 -14.59 2.13 2.54
N CYS A 279 -14.63 3.41 2.21
CA CYS A 279 -15.89 4.15 2.15
C CYS A 279 -16.24 4.47 0.69
N TYR A 280 -17.55 4.53 0.45
CA TYR A 280 -18.16 4.80 -0.84
C TYR A 280 -19.07 6.03 -0.73
N MET A 281 -19.01 6.87 -1.75
CA MET A 281 -19.95 7.96 -1.95
C MET A 281 -20.32 8.04 -3.43
N GLN A 282 -21.62 8.07 -3.71
CA GLN A 282 -22.12 8.38 -5.05
C GLN A 282 -23.08 9.57 -4.97
N VAL A 283 -22.90 10.51 -5.88
CA VAL A 283 -23.77 11.68 -6.02
C VAL A 283 -24.33 11.66 -7.43
N LYS A 284 -25.64 11.62 -7.57
CA LYS A 284 -26.35 11.63 -8.86
C LYS A 284 -27.36 12.76 -8.86
N TRP A 285 -27.33 13.60 -9.90
CA TRP A 285 -28.37 14.59 -10.14
C TRP A 285 -28.70 14.67 -11.61
N GLU A 286 -29.95 15.01 -11.89
CA GLU A 286 -30.41 15.24 -13.25
C GLU A 286 -30.43 16.73 -13.58
N ARG A 287 -30.25 17.09 -14.85
CA ARG A 287 -30.18 18.50 -15.25
C ARG A 287 -31.49 19.23 -14.97
N ASN A 288 -32.61 18.58 -15.26
CA ASN A 288 -33.96 19.15 -15.20
C ASN A 288 -34.73 18.75 -13.94
N SER A 289 -34.13 17.91 -13.09
CA SER A 289 -34.71 17.60 -11.78
C SER A 289 -34.24 18.63 -10.76
N THR A 290 -35.12 18.97 -9.82
CA THR A 290 -34.69 19.63 -8.59
C THR A 290 -34.10 18.62 -7.61
N THR A 291 -34.19 17.32 -7.84
CA THR A 291 -33.74 16.31 -6.87
C THR A 291 -32.28 15.90 -7.08
N THR A 292 -31.60 15.61 -5.98
CA THR A 292 -30.27 14.95 -5.96
C THR A 292 -30.36 13.67 -5.15
N LEU A 293 -29.87 12.57 -5.72
CA LEU A 293 -29.69 11.31 -5.02
C LEU A 293 -28.24 11.21 -4.53
N ILE A 294 -28.05 10.97 -3.25
CA ILE A 294 -26.75 10.68 -2.65
C ILE A 294 -26.81 9.29 -2.03
N VAL A 295 -25.84 8.45 -2.36
CA VAL A 295 -25.68 7.12 -1.78
C VAL A 295 -24.37 7.10 -1.01
N TYR A 296 -24.47 6.82 0.28
CA TYR A 296 -23.34 6.61 1.18
C TYR A 296 -23.33 5.18 1.63
N GLY A 297 -22.14 4.58 1.66
CA GLY A 297 -21.99 3.27 2.24
C GLY A 297 -20.54 2.84 2.26
N PHE A 298 -20.36 1.54 2.39
CA PHE A 298 -19.12 0.81 2.23
C PHE A 298 -19.40 -0.34 1.28
N GLN A 299 -18.40 -0.79 0.54
CA GLN A 299 -18.59 -1.90 -0.38
C GLN A 299 -17.45 -2.88 -0.19
N TYR A 300 -17.76 -4.14 0.10
CA TYR A 300 -16.73 -5.18 0.19
C TYR A 300 -16.16 -5.46 -1.21
N TRP A 301 -15.10 -4.76 -1.58
CA TRP A 301 -14.34 -5.04 -2.79
C TRP A 301 -13.21 -6.02 -2.47
N LYS A 302 -12.84 -6.84 -3.46
CA LYS A 302 -11.58 -7.59 -3.39
C LYS A 302 -10.42 -6.61 -3.21
N ALA A 303 -9.47 -6.97 -2.35
CA ALA A 303 -8.35 -6.14 -1.92
C ALA A 303 -7.42 -5.63 -3.05
N ASP A 304 -7.64 -6.03 -4.30
CA ASP A 304 -6.77 -5.72 -5.44
C ASP A 304 -6.88 -4.26 -5.95
N VAL A 305 -7.83 -3.47 -5.43
CA VAL A 305 -8.02 -2.05 -5.80
C VAL A 305 -7.74 -1.15 -4.59
N LEU A 306 -6.48 -1.14 -4.15
CA LEU A 306 -6.01 -0.23 -3.09
C LEU A 306 -5.75 1.16 -3.70
N GLY A 307 -6.76 2.04 -3.71
CA GLY A 307 -6.58 3.43 -4.13
C GLY A 307 -7.79 4.32 -3.90
N HIS A 308 -7.54 5.63 -3.82
CA HIS A 308 -8.60 6.64 -3.93
C HIS A 308 -9.03 6.73 -5.40
N ASP A 309 -10.15 6.09 -5.73
CA ASP A 309 -10.72 6.06 -7.07
C ASP A 309 -11.87 7.07 -7.15
N LEU A 310 -11.76 8.02 -8.06
CA LEU A 310 -12.76 9.04 -8.31
C LEU A 310 -13.23 8.94 -9.75
N GLN A 311 -14.52 8.68 -9.94
CA GLN A 311 -15.14 8.58 -11.25
C GLN A 311 -16.21 9.65 -11.39
N ALA A 312 -16.24 10.32 -12.53
CA ALA A 312 -17.30 11.26 -12.86
C ALA A 312 -17.87 10.92 -14.23
N THR A 313 -19.18 11.02 -14.39
CA THR A 313 -19.88 10.69 -15.64
C THR A 313 -20.90 11.77 -15.94
N VAL A 314 -20.98 12.18 -17.21
CA VAL A 314 -22.11 12.95 -17.75
C VAL A 314 -22.78 12.11 -18.82
N SER A 315 -24.09 11.96 -18.72
CA SER A 315 -24.87 11.13 -19.63
C SER A 315 -26.07 11.86 -20.18
N PHE A 316 -26.45 11.46 -21.39
CA PHE A 316 -27.72 11.77 -22.00
C PHE A 316 -28.31 10.49 -22.58
N SER A 317 -29.55 10.19 -22.24
CA SER A 317 -30.21 8.94 -22.62
C SER A 317 -31.66 9.14 -23.01
N TYR A 318 -32.15 8.26 -23.88
CA TYR A 318 -33.56 8.07 -24.16
C TYR A 318 -34.03 6.76 -23.58
N PHE A 319 -35.04 6.81 -22.73
CA PHE A 319 -35.79 5.65 -22.28
C PHE A 319 -37.25 5.85 -22.70
N ASP A 320 -37.78 4.98 -23.56
CA ASP A 320 -39.16 5.07 -24.07
C ASP A 320 -39.51 6.48 -24.62
N SER A 321 -38.60 7.07 -25.39
CA SER A 321 -38.72 8.41 -25.99
C SER A 321 -38.66 9.57 -25.00
N GLN A 322 -38.45 9.32 -23.70
CA GLN A 322 -38.22 10.37 -22.72
C GLN A 322 -36.72 10.65 -22.59
N PRO A 323 -36.27 11.90 -22.85
CA PRO A 323 -34.88 12.28 -22.62
C PRO A 323 -34.59 12.36 -21.11
N SER A 324 -33.43 11.84 -20.71
CA SER A 324 -32.90 11.94 -19.36
C SER A 324 -31.45 12.38 -19.41
N TRP A 325 -31.09 13.29 -18.51
CA TRP A 325 -29.74 13.79 -18.33
C TRP A 325 -29.29 13.41 -16.94
N SER A 326 -28.10 12.86 -16.81
CA SER A 326 -27.55 12.62 -15.48
C SER A 326 -26.10 13.03 -15.40
N ASN A 327 -25.72 13.54 -14.24
CA ASN A 327 -24.34 13.66 -13.85
C ASN A 327 -24.15 12.79 -12.61
N ILE A 328 -23.07 12.02 -12.59
CA ILE A 328 -22.78 11.06 -11.54
C ILE A 328 -21.34 11.29 -11.10
N ILE A 329 -21.11 11.40 -9.80
CA ILE A 329 -19.79 11.29 -9.20
C ILE A 329 -19.80 10.05 -8.32
N ILE A 330 -18.77 9.23 -8.43
CA ILE A 330 -18.49 8.08 -7.57
C ILE A 330 -17.12 8.31 -6.97
N TYR A 331 -17.03 8.36 -5.65
CA TYR A 331 -15.78 8.49 -4.92
C TYR A 331 -15.62 7.31 -3.97
N ARG A 332 -14.50 6.61 -4.13
CA ARG A 332 -14.05 5.51 -3.29
C ARG A 332 -12.78 5.94 -2.59
N CYS A 333 -12.72 5.70 -1.29
CA CYS A 333 -11.65 6.25 -0.48
C CYS A 333 -11.32 5.36 0.71
N LEU A 334 -10.06 5.48 1.14
CA LEU A 334 -9.42 4.64 2.16
C LEU A 334 -8.99 5.48 3.39
N THR A 335 -9.66 6.61 3.64
CA THR A 335 -9.34 7.49 4.77
C THR A 335 -10.57 7.73 5.62
N ASP A 336 -10.36 8.01 6.90
CA ASP A 336 -11.45 8.13 7.86
C ASP A 336 -12.45 9.22 7.45
N GLN A 337 -13.75 8.94 7.54
CA GLN A 337 -14.85 9.84 7.18
C GLN A 337 -14.68 10.52 5.80
N CYS A 338 -14.04 9.82 4.85
CA CYS A 338 -13.77 10.38 3.53
C CYS A 338 -15.03 10.55 2.67
N ASN A 339 -16.13 9.92 3.06
CA ASN A 339 -17.47 10.15 2.53
C ASN A 339 -18.31 11.08 3.43
N SER A 340 -17.69 11.95 4.24
CA SER A 340 -18.41 12.95 5.03
C SER A 340 -19.03 14.08 4.18
N PRO A 341 -20.02 14.82 4.72
CA PRO A 341 -20.56 16.01 4.06
C PRO A 341 -19.50 17.07 3.75
N ALA A 342 -18.54 17.29 4.66
CA ALA A 342 -17.42 18.21 4.43
C ALA A 342 -16.59 17.78 3.21
N ARG A 343 -16.38 16.46 3.05
CA ARG A 343 -15.59 15.95 1.93
C ARG A 343 -16.35 15.99 0.61
N LEU A 344 -17.65 15.70 0.63
CA LEU A 344 -18.55 15.94 -0.49
C LEU A 344 -18.52 17.39 -0.96
N LYS A 345 -18.57 18.36 -0.03
CA LYS A 345 -18.47 19.78 -0.37
C LYS A 345 -17.19 20.08 -1.14
N SER A 346 -16.04 19.67 -0.60
CA SER A 346 -14.74 19.88 -1.26
C SER A 346 -14.67 19.22 -2.64
N LEU A 347 -15.24 18.03 -2.78
CA LEU A 347 -15.35 17.32 -4.05
C LEU A 347 -16.18 18.12 -5.07
N LEU A 348 -17.37 18.58 -4.71
CA LEU A 348 -18.23 19.39 -5.58
C LEU A 348 -17.59 20.73 -5.97
N GLU A 349 -16.87 21.39 -5.05
CA GLU A 349 -16.13 22.61 -5.36
C GLU A 349 -14.99 22.41 -6.36
N SER A 350 -14.49 21.18 -6.46
CA SER A 350 -13.34 20.82 -7.28
C SER A 350 -13.74 20.34 -8.67
N PHE A 351 -15.01 19.99 -8.88
CA PHE A 351 -15.53 19.58 -10.17
C PHE A 351 -16.08 20.74 -11.00
N LYS A 352 -15.91 20.62 -12.31
CA LYS A 352 -16.62 21.42 -13.30
C LYS A 352 -17.20 20.50 -14.37
N PHE A 353 -18.52 20.58 -14.54
CA PHE A 353 -19.26 19.84 -15.54
C PHE A 353 -19.78 20.78 -16.63
N VAL A 354 -19.57 20.40 -17.88
CA VAL A 354 -20.34 20.91 -19.03
C VAL A 354 -20.95 19.69 -19.70
N ASN A 355 -22.28 19.63 -19.73
CA ASN A 355 -23.01 18.58 -20.42
C ASN A 355 -23.81 19.25 -21.54
N LYS A 356 -23.44 19.01 -22.80
CA LYS A 356 -24.19 19.42 -24.00
C LYS A 356 -24.52 18.20 -24.87
N LEU A 357 -24.53 17.01 -24.27
CA LEU A 357 -24.72 15.75 -25.00
C LEU A 357 -26.10 15.65 -25.66
N GLU A 358 -27.08 16.47 -25.26
CA GLU A 358 -28.35 16.63 -25.97
C GLU A 358 -28.18 17.07 -27.42
N GLN A 359 -27.09 17.77 -27.77
CA GLN A 359 -26.81 18.14 -29.17
C GLN A 359 -26.57 16.89 -30.05
N LEU A 360 -26.29 15.75 -29.42
CA LEU A 360 -26.11 14.45 -30.06
C LEU A 360 -27.39 13.60 -30.03
N GLN A 361 -28.55 14.19 -29.70
CA GLN A 361 -29.84 13.49 -29.68
C GLN A 361 -30.13 12.70 -30.96
N TYR A 362 -29.77 13.24 -32.11
CA TYR A 362 -29.97 12.57 -33.40
C TYR A 362 -29.27 11.19 -33.47
N LEU A 363 -28.21 10.96 -32.68
CA LEU A 363 -27.54 9.65 -32.61
C LEU A 363 -28.34 8.61 -31.81
N LEU A 364 -29.25 9.06 -30.94
CA LEU A 364 -30.02 8.20 -30.03
C LEU A 364 -31.46 7.94 -30.50
N GLU A 365 -31.90 8.63 -31.55
CA GLU A 365 -33.19 8.36 -32.20
C GLU A 365 -33.23 6.92 -32.76
N LYS A 366 -34.33 6.22 -32.52
CA LYS A 366 -34.54 4.86 -33.06
C LYS A 366 -34.78 4.95 -34.56
N ASP A 367 -34.01 4.17 -35.32
CA ASP A 367 -34.36 3.86 -36.71
C ASP A 367 -35.31 2.65 -36.72
N GLU A 368 -36.51 2.81 -37.30
CA GLU A 368 -37.47 1.71 -37.42
C GLU A 368 -36.90 0.53 -38.24
N ALA A 369 -35.91 0.80 -39.10
CA ALA A 369 -35.24 -0.19 -39.95
C ALA A 369 -33.81 -0.51 -39.49
N PHE A 370 -33.53 -0.47 -38.18
CA PHE A 370 -32.19 -0.80 -37.66
C PHE A 370 -31.69 -2.18 -38.14
N ASP A 371 -30.58 -2.18 -38.88
CA ASP A 371 -29.85 -3.38 -39.30
C ASP A 371 -28.56 -3.51 -38.49
N GLY A 372 -28.46 -4.59 -37.71
CA GLY A 372 -27.27 -4.94 -36.92
C GLY A 372 -25.95 -4.98 -37.69
N LYS A 373 -26.00 -5.21 -39.00
CA LYS A 373 -24.82 -5.16 -39.88
C LYS A 373 -24.20 -3.76 -39.96
N GLN A 374 -24.95 -2.72 -39.59
CA GLN A 374 -24.48 -1.34 -39.56
C GLN A 374 -23.71 -1.00 -38.28
N CYS A 375 -23.71 -1.87 -37.28
CA CYS A 375 -22.81 -1.72 -36.15
C CYS A 375 -21.36 -1.88 -36.63
N LEU A 376 -20.50 -0.96 -36.24
CA LEU A 376 -19.07 -1.11 -36.48
C LEU A 376 -18.54 -2.38 -35.80
N PHE A 377 -18.10 -3.34 -36.62
CA PHE A 377 -17.29 -4.46 -36.18
C PHE A 377 -15.82 -4.06 -36.33
N PHE A 378 -15.20 -3.55 -35.26
CA PHE A 378 -13.75 -3.44 -35.22
C PHE A 378 -13.20 -4.87 -35.25
N SER A 379 -12.78 -5.34 -36.43
CA SER A 379 -12.31 -6.71 -36.62
C SER A 379 -10.82 -6.80 -36.93
N ASN A 380 -10.10 -5.68 -37.12
CA ASN A 380 -8.73 -5.78 -37.62
C ASN A 380 -7.79 -4.56 -37.47
N THR A 381 -7.97 -3.68 -36.48
CA THR A 381 -6.97 -2.62 -36.25
C THR A 381 -5.88 -3.08 -35.30
N THR A 382 -4.70 -3.38 -35.86
CA THR A 382 -3.50 -3.96 -35.24
C THR A 382 -2.85 -3.16 -34.09
N GLN A 383 -3.32 -1.94 -33.79
CA GLN A 383 -2.82 -1.11 -32.69
C GLN A 383 -3.68 -1.12 -31.43
N TYR A 384 -4.83 -1.79 -31.44
CA TYR A 384 -5.78 -1.80 -30.34
C TYR A 384 -5.93 -3.24 -29.82
N GLN A 385 -5.65 -3.47 -28.53
CA GLN A 385 -6.01 -4.75 -27.91
C GLN A 385 -7.55 -4.80 -27.83
N MET A 386 -8.17 -5.55 -28.71
CA MET A 386 -9.60 -5.82 -28.68
C MET A 386 -9.87 -7.00 -27.77
N PHE A 387 -10.72 -6.80 -26.76
CA PHE A 387 -11.41 -7.91 -26.14
C PHE A 387 -12.59 -8.27 -27.06
N SER A 388 -12.41 -9.32 -27.84
CA SER A 388 -13.46 -9.88 -28.70
C SER A 388 -14.61 -10.40 -27.84
N LEU A 389 -15.69 -9.61 -27.72
CA LEU A 389 -16.98 -10.16 -27.31
C LEU A 389 -17.44 -11.20 -28.34
N LYS A 390 -18.11 -12.25 -27.84
CA LYS A 390 -18.68 -13.35 -28.66
C LYS A 390 -19.32 -12.75 -29.91
N LYS A 391 -18.92 -13.20 -31.11
CA LYS A 391 -19.57 -12.85 -32.37
C LYS A 391 -21.06 -13.13 -32.24
N SER A 392 -21.85 -12.14 -31.88
CA SER A 392 -23.31 -12.20 -32.00
C SER A 392 -23.63 -12.13 -33.48
N ASP A 393 -24.51 -13.00 -33.94
CA ASP A 393 -24.96 -13.01 -35.33
C ASP A 393 -25.57 -11.64 -35.67
N PRO A 394 -25.06 -10.90 -36.69
CA PRO A 394 -25.57 -9.58 -37.07
C PRO A 394 -27.10 -9.48 -37.21
N PRO A 395 -27.82 -10.51 -37.73
CA PRO A 395 -29.29 -10.51 -37.79
C PRO A 395 -30.00 -10.42 -36.43
N THR A 396 -29.34 -10.85 -35.36
CA THR A 396 -29.89 -10.81 -34.00
C THR A 396 -29.58 -9.49 -33.28
N CYS A 397 -28.76 -8.62 -33.87
CA CYS A 397 -28.41 -7.36 -33.24
C CYS A 397 -29.63 -6.44 -33.14
N LYS A 398 -29.87 -5.91 -31.95
CA LYS A 398 -30.91 -4.92 -31.70
C LYS A 398 -30.36 -3.58 -31.23
N GLN A 399 -29.06 -3.48 -30.91
CA GLN A 399 -28.42 -2.25 -30.47
C GLN A 399 -26.90 -2.35 -30.62
N CYS A 400 -26.27 -1.30 -31.15
CA CYS A 400 -24.81 -1.17 -31.17
C CYS A 400 -24.35 -0.53 -29.85
N MET A 401 -23.28 -1.06 -29.26
CA MET A 401 -22.60 -0.44 -28.12
C MET A 401 -21.12 -0.24 -28.45
N THR A 402 -20.55 0.88 -28.03
CA THR A 402 -19.10 1.10 -28.11
C THR A 402 -18.63 1.84 -26.87
N ILE A 403 -17.56 1.32 -26.29
CA ILE A 403 -16.84 1.86 -25.16
C ILE A 403 -15.41 2.10 -25.62
N VAL A 404 -14.91 3.30 -25.39
CA VAL A 404 -13.51 3.61 -25.67
C VAL A 404 -12.87 4.12 -24.41
N ASN A 405 -11.90 3.35 -23.91
CA ASN A 405 -11.09 3.73 -22.77
C ASN A 405 -9.80 4.37 -23.25
N MET A 406 -9.57 5.64 -22.88
CA MET A 406 -8.32 6.33 -23.20
C MET A 406 -7.47 6.43 -21.94
N THR A 407 -6.40 5.64 -21.90
CA THR A 407 -5.31 5.83 -20.94
C THR A 407 -4.18 6.60 -21.61
N PRO A 408 -3.29 7.27 -20.85
CA PRO A 408 -2.14 7.99 -21.42
C PRO A 408 -1.25 7.12 -22.33
N LYS A 409 -1.24 5.79 -22.11
CA LYS A 409 -0.37 4.85 -22.81
C LYS A 409 -1.09 4.04 -23.89
N LYS A 410 -2.42 3.99 -23.88
CA LYS A 410 -3.20 3.06 -24.69
C LYS A 410 -4.65 3.50 -24.84
N LYS A 411 -5.15 3.41 -26.06
CA LYS A 411 -6.58 3.49 -26.37
C LYS A 411 -7.10 2.05 -26.51
N VAL A 412 -8.12 1.69 -25.75
CA VAL A 412 -8.81 0.39 -25.83
C VAL A 412 -10.20 0.67 -26.35
N ILE A 413 -10.60 -0.05 -27.40
CA ILE A 413 -11.91 0.09 -28.03
C ILE A 413 -12.62 -1.25 -27.86
N GLU A 414 -13.79 -1.21 -27.24
CA GLU A 414 -14.67 -2.34 -27.07
C GLU A 414 -16.00 -2.01 -27.75
N ALA A 415 -16.29 -2.70 -28.84
CA ALA A 415 -17.59 -2.61 -29.48
C ALA A 415 -18.32 -3.93 -29.32
N SER A 416 -19.62 -3.84 -29.06
CA SER A 416 -20.47 -5.00 -28.92
C SER A 416 -21.83 -4.75 -29.55
N CYS A 417 -22.51 -5.86 -29.77
CA CYS A 417 -23.86 -5.89 -30.30
C CYS A 417 -24.73 -6.64 -29.28
N TYR A 418 -25.83 -6.01 -28.85
CA TYR A 418 -26.78 -6.62 -27.94
C TYR A 418 -27.96 -7.20 -28.71
N SER A 419 -28.29 -8.47 -28.44
CA SER A 419 -29.45 -9.14 -29.03
C SER A 419 -30.76 -8.85 -28.30
N LEU A 420 -30.68 -8.41 -27.05
CA LEU A 420 -31.83 -7.96 -26.28
C LEU A 420 -32.15 -6.52 -26.68
N GLN A 421 -33.38 -6.28 -27.13
CA GLN A 421 -33.86 -4.93 -27.39
C GLN A 421 -34.03 -4.22 -26.04
N THR A 422 -33.06 -3.37 -25.70
CA THR A 422 -33.25 -2.39 -24.64
C THR A 422 -34.01 -1.19 -25.23
N SER A 423 -34.80 -0.51 -24.40
CA SER A 423 -35.39 0.79 -24.76
C SER A 423 -34.42 1.95 -24.52
N LEU A 424 -33.20 1.66 -24.02
CA LEU A 424 -32.24 2.65 -23.55
C LEU A 424 -31.18 2.93 -24.61
N ASN A 425 -31.32 4.03 -25.35
CA ASN A 425 -30.21 4.59 -26.12
C ASN A 425 -29.51 5.65 -25.26
N THR A 426 -28.19 5.63 -25.18
CA THR A 426 -27.46 6.52 -24.29
C THR A 426 -26.11 6.88 -24.86
N VAL A 427 -25.68 8.11 -24.56
CA VAL A 427 -24.35 8.61 -24.81
C VAL A 427 -23.80 9.17 -23.51
N ASN A 428 -22.57 8.83 -23.17
CA ASN A 428 -21.93 9.39 -21.99
C ASN A 428 -20.42 9.59 -22.17
N GLN A 429 -19.91 10.56 -21.44
CA GLN A 429 -18.49 10.72 -21.14
C GLN A 429 -18.30 10.33 -19.68
N ARG A 430 -17.34 9.45 -19.43
CA ARG A 430 -16.84 9.10 -18.10
C ARG A 430 -15.40 9.56 -17.98
N VAL A 431 -14.99 10.04 -16.83
CA VAL A 431 -13.58 10.29 -16.53
C VAL A 431 -13.25 9.63 -15.21
N GLU A 432 -12.22 8.80 -15.23
CA GLU A 432 -11.64 8.19 -14.03
C GLU A 432 -10.40 9.00 -13.64
N PHE A 433 -10.32 9.36 -12.37
CA PHE A 433 -9.26 10.13 -11.76
C PHE A 433 -8.60 9.24 -10.71
N ASP A 434 -7.34 8.87 -10.96
CA ASP A 434 -6.51 8.25 -9.94
C ASP A 434 -5.90 9.37 -9.10
N ILE A 435 -6.37 9.51 -7.87
CA ILE A 435 -5.92 10.57 -6.95
C ILE A 435 -4.45 10.35 -6.53
N ASN A 436 -4.02 9.09 -6.45
CA ASN A 436 -2.67 8.72 -6.01
C ASN A 436 -1.65 9.02 -7.10
N ASP A 437 -1.89 8.53 -8.31
CA ASP A 437 -0.99 8.72 -9.45
C ASP A 437 -1.24 10.04 -10.19
N ARG A 438 -2.24 10.82 -9.75
CA ARG A 438 -2.69 12.08 -10.36
C ARG A 438 -3.01 11.93 -11.85
N THR A 439 -3.50 10.76 -12.25
CA THR A 439 -3.81 10.46 -13.64
C THR A 439 -5.28 10.69 -13.94
N ARG A 440 -5.55 11.04 -15.20
CA ARG A 440 -6.88 11.25 -15.75
C ARG A 440 -7.07 10.34 -16.94
N SER A 441 -8.07 9.48 -16.88
CA SER A 441 -8.40 8.50 -17.91
C SER A 441 -9.81 8.78 -18.43
N PRO A 442 -9.96 9.58 -19.51
CA PRO A 442 -11.25 9.84 -20.11
C PRO A 442 -11.72 8.63 -20.92
N ASN A 443 -12.99 8.31 -20.78
CA ASN A 443 -13.66 7.23 -21.48
C ASN A 443 -14.96 7.79 -22.08
N TRP A 444 -15.41 7.22 -23.18
CA TRP A 444 -16.75 7.50 -23.71
C TRP A 444 -17.48 6.22 -24.03
N TYR A 445 -18.80 6.31 -23.99
CA TYR A 445 -19.71 5.22 -24.22
C TYR A 445 -20.86 5.71 -25.08
N ILE A 446 -21.27 4.89 -26.05
CA ILE A 446 -22.55 5.05 -26.73
C ILE A 446 -23.25 3.70 -26.89
N ALA A 447 -24.55 3.68 -26.66
CA ALA A 447 -25.46 2.62 -27.05
C ALA A 447 -26.60 3.21 -27.87
N CYS A 448 -26.81 2.71 -29.08
CA CYS A 448 -27.68 3.34 -30.07
C CYS A 448 -28.22 2.36 -31.10
N GLN A 449 -29.31 2.74 -31.76
CA GLN A 449 -30.07 1.94 -32.73
C GLN A 449 -30.19 2.68 -34.07
N ARG A 450 -29.07 3.23 -34.53
CA ARG A 450 -28.97 3.99 -35.77
C ARG A 450 -27.72 3.58 -36.54
N ALA A 451 -27.77 3.68 -37.87
CA ALA A 451 -26.60 3.44 -38.71
C ALA A 451 -25.41 4.33 -38.29
N ASN A 452 -24.21 3.75 -38.20
CA ASN A 452 -22.96 4.48 -37.95
C ASN A 452 -22.94 5.34 -36.67
N CYS A 453 -23.82 5.06 -35.70
CA CYS A 453 -23.88 5.84 -34.47
C CYS A 453 -22.72 5.54 -33.51
N ASN A 454 -22.02 4.41 -33.67
CA ASN A 454 -20.96 3.96 -32.76
C ASN A 454 -19.54 4.10 -33.35
N THR A 455 -19.30 5.18 -34.10
CA THR A 455 -18.01 5.47 -34.75
C THR A 455 -17.02 6.18 -33.82
N LEU A 456 -15.74 6.22 -34.21
CA LEU A 456 -14.74 7.00 -33.47
C LEU A 456 -14.96 8.51 -33.57
N ASP A 457 -15.46 9.00 -34.71
CA ASP A 457 -15.80 10.41 -34.91
C ASP A 457 -16.92 10.85 -33.95
N VAL A 458 -17.86 9.96 -33.63
CA VAL A 458 -18.85 10.18 -32.58
C VAL A 458 -18.19 10.35 -31.22
N GLY A 459 -17.12 9.60 -30.93
CA GLY A 459 -16.31 9.80 -29.73
C GLY A 459 -15.76 11.23 -29.60
N ASP A 460 -15.26 11.79 -30.70
CA ASP A 460 -14.77 13.17 -30.73
C ASP A 460 -15.91 14.18 -30.53
N LEU A 461 -17.09 13.92 -31.11
CA LEU A 461 -18.28 14.73 -30.86
C LEU A 461 -18.73 14.68 -29.40
N ILE A 462 -18.66 13.51 -28.75
CA ILE A 462 -18.94 13.36 -27.31
C ILE A 462 -18.00 14.28 -26.52
N TYR A 463 -16.69 14.24 -26.79
CA TYR A 463 -15.72 15.09 -26.11
C TYR A 463 -15.90 16.58 -26.38
N GLN A 464 -16.32 16.99 -27.58
CA GLN A 464 -16.61 18.39 -27.89
C GLN A 464 -17.87 18.89 -27.17
N ASN A 465 -18.82 17.99 -26.90
CA ASN A 465 -20.10 18.29 -26.26
C ASN A 465 -20.12 17.95 -24.76
N SER A 466 -19.00 17.56 -24.17
CA SER A 466 -18.90 17.29 -22.74
C SER A 466 -17.55 17.67 -22.15
N LEU A 467 -17.58 18.26 -20.95
CA LEU A 467 -16.40 18.54 -20.16
C LEU A 467 -16.63 18.01 -18.75
N ILE A 468 -15.74 17.12 -18.33
CA ILE A 468 -15.54 16.75 -16.93
C ILE A 468 -14.11 17.17 -16.58
N ASP A 469 -14.02 18.23 -15.79
CA ASP A 469 -12.77 18.75 -15.26
C ASP A 469 -12.76 18.67 -13.73
N PHE A 470 -11.59 18.37 -13.17
CA PHE A 470 -11.41 18.16 -11.73
C PHE A 470 -10.11 18.82 -11.28
N ASN A 471 -10.24 19.82 -10.41
CA ASN A 471 -9.10 20.50 -9.81
C ASN A 471 -8.61 19.72 -8.59
N LEU A 472 -7.67 18.80 -8.83
CA LEU A 472 -7.08 17.96 -7.79
C LEU A 472 -6.40 18.77 -6.68
N GLU A 473 -5.69 19.85 -7.01
CA GLU A 473 -5.00 20.67 -6.00
C GLU A 473 -6.02 21.36 -5.08
N LYS A 474 -7.12 21.90 -5.62
CA LYS A 474 -8.21 22.47 -4.81
C LYS A 474 -8.86 21.42 -3.91
N PHE A 475 -8.97 20.18 -4.39
CA PHE A 475 -9.49 19.07 -3.60
C PHE A 475 -8.53 18.69 -2.48
N ILE A 476 -7.21 18.60 -2.75
CA ILE A 476 -6.18 18.26 -1.76
C ILE A 476 -5.99 19.39 -0.74
N ASP A 477 -5.82 20.64 -1.17
CA ASP A 477 -5.53 21.80 -0.32
C ASP A 477 -6.58 22.02 0.77
N LYS A 478 -7.86 21.82 0.41
CA LYS A 478 -8.98 21.93 1.36
C LYS A 478 -9.08 20.74 2.33
N THR A 479 -8.42 19.64 2.04
CA THR A 479 -8.28 18.51 2.98
C THR A 479 -7.04 18.53 3.82
N SER A 480 -5.94 19.12 3.34
CA SER A 480 -4.68 19.18 4.08
C SER A 480 -4.77 20.01 5.37
N ALA A 481 -5.87 20.73 5.61
CA ALA A 481 -6.20 21.30 6.91
C ALA A 481 -6.51 20.23 7.99
N GLY A 482 -6.66 18.95 7.62
CA GLY A 482 -6.82 17.80 8.53
C GLY A 482 -6.18 16.48 8.08
N LEU A 483 -5.68 16.36 6.85
CA LEU A 483 -4.98 15.17 6.34
C LEU A 483 -3.53 15.49 5.94
N SER A 484 -2.59 15.11 6.79
CA SER A 484 -1.18 14.96 6.45
C SER A 484 -0.91 13.53 5.99
N ILE A 485 -1.17 13.20 4.71
CA ILE A 485 -0.69 11.93 4.12
C ILE A 485 -0.30 12.16 2.65
N ARG A 486 0.95 11.83 2.29
CA ARG A 486 1.47 11.70 0.91
C ARG A 486 2.09 10.32 0.77
N PHE A 487 1.76 9.58 -0.29
CA PHE A 487 2.54 8.42 -0.75
C PHE A 487 2.54 8.36 -2.28
N SER A 488 3.66 7.94 -2.88
CA SER A 488 3.79 7.64 -4.31
C SER A 488 4.47 6.29 -4.54
N SER A 489 4.12 5.66 -5.66
CA SER A 489 4.21 4.24 -6.06
C SER A 489 5.59 3.74 -6.55
N SER A 490 6.70 4.41 -6.21
CA SER A 490 8.01 4.17 -6.85
C SER A 490 8.79 2.92 -6.36
N PHE A 491 8.24 2.14 -5.41
CA PHE A 491 8.99 1.09 -4.71
C PHE A 491 9.11 -0.26 -5.45
N PHE A 492 8.19 -0.56 -6.39
CA PHE A 492 8.06 -1.91 -6.95
C PHE A 492 9.14 -2.32 -7.96
N ILE A 493 9.78 -1.37 -8.67
CA ILE A 493 10.66 -1.71 -9.81
C ILE A 493 12.10 -2.03 -9.38
N VAL A 494 12.57 -1.50 -8.23
CA VAL A 494 13.96 -1.70 -7.78
C VAL A 494 14.11 -3.02 -7.03
N PHE A 495 13.10 -3.44 -6.24
CA PHE A 495 13.14 -4.69 -5.48
C PHE A 495 12.98 -5.93 -6.36
N GLN A 496 12.10 -5.91 -7.35
CA GLN A 496 11.93 -7.03 -8.30
C GLN A 496 13.24 -7.31 -9.08
N ASN A 497 13.96 -6.25 -9.48
CA ASN A 497 15.21 -6.37 -10.22
C ASN A 497 16.39 -6.86 -9.37
N ALA A 498 16.43 -6.50 -8.08
CA ALA A 498 17.42 -7.05 -7.15
C ALA A 498 17.14 -8.52 -6.83
N PHE A 499 15.87 -8.88 -6.61
CA PHE A 499 15.46 -10.26 -6.30
C PHE A 499 15.68 -11.22 -7.48
N ASN A 500 15.35 -10.79 -8.70
CA ASN A 500 15.61 -11.57 -9.92
C ASN A 500 17.12 -11.76 -10.18
N LYS A 501 17.96 -10.78 -9.82
CA LYS A 501 19.43 -10.92 -9.90
C LYS A 501 19.99 -11.87 -8.85
N ILE A 502 19.41 -11.92 -7.64
CA ILE A 502 19.84 -12.84 -6.57
C ILE A 502 19.41 -14.27 -6.89
N GLN A 503 18.19 -14.49 -7.41
CA GLN A 503 17.77 -15.83 -7.86
C GLN A 503 18.59 -16.33 -9.06
N ALA A 504 18.97 -15.45 -10.00
CA ALA A 504 19.84 -15.81 -11.11
C ALA A 504 21.27 -16.21 -10.66
N PHE A 505 21.75 -15.66 -9.54
CA PHE A 505 23.07 -15.99 -8.99
C PHE A 505 23.08 -17.30 -8.18
N LEU A 506 21.94 -17.69 -7.61
CA LEU A 506 21.80 -18.92 -6.81
C LEU A 506 21.43 -20.16 -7.65
N MET A 507 21.10 -20.00 -8.93
CA MET A 507 20.94 -21.11 -9.87
C MET A 507 22.27 -21.41 -10.57
N VAL A 508 23.15 -22.16 -9.91
CA VAL A 508 24.28 -22.82 -10.58
C VAL A 508 23.72 -23.97 -11.43
N PRO A 509 23.89 -23.98 -12.76
CA PRO A 509 23.48 -25.11 -13.57
C PRO A 509 24.50 -26.25 -13.37
N GLY A 510 24.07 -27.37 -12.78
CA GLY A 510 24.76 -28.65 -13.02
C GLY A 510 25.30 -29.45 -11.84
N GLN A 511 24.65 -29.47 -10.67
CA GLN A 511 24.88 -30.56 -9.71
C GLN A 511 23.64 -31.43 -9.56
N LYS A 512 23.69 -32.62 -10.19
CA LYS A 512 22.82 -33.75 -9.83
C LYS A 512 23.31 -34.30 -8.50
N TRP A 513 22.41 -34.35 -7.52
CA TRP A 513 22.66 -34.99 -6.24
C TRP A 513 22.46 -36.51 -6.41
N ASN A 514 23.48 -37.29 -6.01
CA ASN A 514 23.37 -38.73 -5.74
C ASN A 514 22.98 -38.94 -4.28
#